data_AF-A0A7Z9IZI3-F1
#
_entry.id   AF-A0A7Z9IZI3-F1
#
_cell.length_a   1.000
_cell.length_b   1.000
_cell.length_c   1.000
_cell.angle_alpha   90.00
_cell.angle_beta   90.00
_cell.angle_gamma   90.00
#
_symmetry.space_group_name_H-M   'P 1'
#
loop_
_entity.id
_entity.type
_entity.pdbx_description
1 polymer ?
#
loop_
_entity_poly.entity_id
_entity_poly.type
_entity_poly.pdbx_seq_one_letter_code
_entity_poly.pdbx_strand_id
1 'polypeptide(L)'
;MIFRFCFVVLTLVILIWPLASFAQNKKVIPAHAIAMHGTPKYNSEFRHFDYVNPKAPKGGVIRQSALRTFNTFNPYTIKGDAAVGLGFIY
;
A
#
# COMPACT_ATOMS: atom_id res chain seq x y z
N MET A 1 41.00 2.18 -46.60
CA MET A 1 41.14 2.19 -45.13
C MET A 1 39.98 2.89 -44.41
N ILE A 2 39.37 3.95 -45.00
CA ILE A 2 38.27 4.73 -44.39
C ILE A 2 36.97 3.93 -44.13
N PHE A 3 36.54 3.07 -45.07
CA PHE A 3 35.26 2.34 -44.96
C PHE A 3 35.23 1.29 -43.84
N ARG A 4 36.38 0.65 -43.56
CA ARG A 4 36.51 -0.36 -42.50
C ARG A 4 36.50 0.29 -41.10
N PHE A 5 36.97 1.52 -40.98
CA PHE A 5 36.94 2.29 -39.74
C PHE A 5 35.51 2.74 -39.39
N CYS A 6 34.75 3.18 -40.40
CA CYS A 6 33.35 3.58 -40.22
C CYS A 6 32.45 2.41 -39.76
N PHE A 7 32.67 1.21 -40.31
CA PHE A 7 31.91 0.01 -39.91
C PHE A 7 32.20 -0.42 -38.47
N VAL A 8 33.45 -0.31 -38.00
CA VAL A 8 33.86 -0.64 -36.62
C VAL A 8 33.32 0.38 -35.61
N VAL A 9 33.28 1.66 -35.97
CA VAL A 9 32.67 2.71 -35.13
C VAL A 9 31.16 2.48 -35.04
N LEU A 10 30.50 2.12 -36.13
CA LEU A 10 29.06 1.83 -36.15
C LEU A 10 28.71 0.62 -35.27
N THR A 11 29.49 -0.46 -35.32
CA THR A 11 29.26 -1.65 -34.48
C THR A 11 29.54 -1.39 -33.00
N LEU A 12 30.55 -0.56 -32.67
CA LEU A 12 30.82 -0.13 -31.29
C LEU A 12 29.67 0.70 -30.73
N VAL A 13 29.08 1.61 -31.50
CA VAL A 13 27.94 2.44 -31.06
C VAL A 13 26.71 1.56 -30.75
N ILE A 14 26.45 0.55 -31.57
CA ILE A 14 25.33 -0.39 -31.37
C ILE A 14 25.53 -1.26 -30.12
N LEU A 15 26.76 -1.64 -29.80
CA LEU A 15 27.10 -2.41 -28.59
C LEU A 15 27.01 -1.59 -27.30
N ILE A 16 27.10 -0.25 -27.36
CA ILE A 16 27.05 0.63 -26.18
C ILE A 16 25.61 1.05 -25.82
N TRP A 17 24.67 0.99 -26.77
CA TRP A 17 23.26 1.35 -26.54
C TRP A 17 22.52 0.57 -25.43
N PRO A 18 22.73 -0.76 -25.24
CA PRO A 18 22.04 -1.49 -24.18
C PRO A 18 22.48 -1.08 -22.76
N LEU A 19 23.70 -0.55 -22.59
CA LEU A 19 24.19 -0.09 -21.29
C LEU A 19 23.54 1.23 -20.84
N ALA A 20 22.94 1.98 -21.77
CA ALA A 20 22.21 3.21 -21.48
C ALA A 20 20.73 2.96 -21.12
N SER A 21 20.37 1.73 -20.71
CA SER A 21 19.05 1.46 -20.16
C SER A 21 18.91 2.15 -18.79
N PHE A 22 18.53 3.42 -18.82
CA PHE A 22 18.20 4.18 -17.63
C PHE A 22 17.01 3.51 -16.95
N ALA A 23 17.21 3.03 -15.74
CA ALA A 23 16.11 2.68 -14.84
C ALA A 23 15.12 3.85 -14.83
N GLN A 24 13.86 3.59 -15.20
CA GLN A 24 12.82 4.62 -15.12
C GLN A 24 12.70 5.04 -13.66
N ASN A 25 13.21 6.22 -13.33
CA ASN A 25 13.09 6.81 -12.01
C ASN A 25 11.64 7.28 -11.85
N LYS A 26 10.76 6.32 -11.50
CA LYS A 26 9.34 6.55 -11.36
C LYS A 26 9.15 7.48 -10.16
N LYS A 27 8.80 8.74 -10.43
CA LYS A 27 8.51 9.73 -9.38
C LYS A 27 7.41 9.17 -8.48
N VAL A 28 7.75 8.82 -7.25
CA VAL A 28 6.77 8.39 -6.24
C VAL A 28 5.99 9.64 -5.85
N ILE A 29 4.70 9.65 -6.16
CA ILE A 29 3.79 10.72 -5.73
C ILE A 29 3.14 10.22 -4.43
N PRO A 30 3.51 10.77 -3.25
CA PRO A 30 2.82 10.43 -2.02
C PRO A 30 1.36 10.89 -2.14
N ALA A 31 0.43 9.97 -1.99
CA ALA A 31 -1.00 10.24 -1.95
C ALA A 31 -1.53 9.99 -0.55
N HIS A 32 -2.41 10.87 -0.04
CA HIS A 32 -2.99 10.73 1.30
C HIS A 32 -4.12 9.71 1.36
N ALA A 33 -4.73 9.37 0.22
CA ALA A 33 -5.88 8.47 0.16
C ALA A 33 -5.98 7.74 -1.18
N ILE A 34 -6.66 6.60 -1.17
CA ILE A 34 -6.97 5.78 -2.33
C ILE A 34 -8.48 5.54 -2.36
N ALA A 35 -9.10 5.72 -3.53
CA ALA A 35 -10.48 5.35 -3.79
C ALA A 35 -10.49 4.36 -4.95
N MET A 36 -11.26 3.27 -4.83
CA MET A 36 -11.41 2.29 -5.92
C MET A 36 -12.06 2.93 -7.15
N HIS A 37 -13.03 3.83 -6.91
CA HIS A 37 -13.71 4.62 -7.94
C HIS A 37 -13.87 6.06 -7.47
N GLY A 38 -13.84 7.00 -8.42
CA GLY A 38 -14.02 8.42 -8.14
C GLY A 38 -12.84 9.04 -7.36
N THR A 39 -13.12 10.10 -6.63
CA THR A 39 -12.14 10.84 -5.81
C THR A 39 -12.30 10.50 -4.33
N PRO A 40 -11.20 10.41 -3.55
CA PRO A 40 -11.30 10.26 -2.10
C PRO A 40 -12.18 11.34 -1.46
N LYS A 41 -13.08 10.93 -0.55
CA LYS A 41 -14.03 11.85 0.12
C LYS A 41 -13.33 12.91 0.97
N TYR A 42 -12.23 12.53 1.64
CA TYR A 42 -11.54 13.38 2.60
C TYR A 42 -10.26 13.97 2.00
N ASN A 43 -9.98 15.24 2.32
CA ASN A 43 -8.77 15.95 1.87
C ASN A 43 -7.53 15.55 2.69
N SER A 44 -6.36 16.11 2.34
CA SER A 44 -5.08 15.82 3.02
C SER A 44 -5.03 16.30 4.47
N GLU A 45 -5.82 17.32 4.84
CA GLU A 45 -5.84 17.95 6.16
C GLU A 45 -6.89 17.33 7.11
N PHE A 46 -7.52 16.24 6.68
CA PHE A 46 -8.56 15.56 7.42
C PHE A 46 -8.10 15.05 8.79
N ARG A 47 -8.89 15.30 9.84
CA ARG A 47 -8.54 14.96 11.23
C ARG A 47 -9.38 13.84 11.85
N HIS A 48 -10.63 13.67 11.44
CA HIS A 48 -11.54 12.65 11.97
C HIS A 48 -12.70 12.40 11.00
N PHE A 49 -13.22 11.17 10.96
CA PHE A 49 -14.34 10.83 10.09
C PHE A 49 -15.61 11.58 10.51
N ASP A 50 -16.51 11.84 9.57
CA ASP A 50 -17.77 12.56 9.84
C ASP A 50 -18.66 11.83 10.87
N TYR A 51 -18.50 10.51 10.99
CA TYR A 51 -19.24 9.66 11.92
C TYR A 51 -18.57 9.52 13.29
N VAL A 52 -17.42 10.15 13.51
CA VAL A 52 -16.70 10.11 14.79
C VAL A 52 -17.06 11.34 15.61
N ASN A 53 -17.40 11.15 16.88
CA ASN A 53 -17.46 12.24 17.85
C ASN A 53 -16.04 12.52 18.40
N PRO A 54 -15.38 13.65 18.05
CA PRO A 54 -14.02 13.93 18.49
C PRO A 54 -13.92 14.19 20.01
N LYS A 55 -15.05 14.56 20.63
CA LYS A 55 -15.18 14.81 22.07
C LYS A 55 -15.75 13.60 22.82
N ALA A 56 -15.68 12.41 22.23
CA ALA A 56 -16.19 11.19 22.88
C ALA A 56 -15.50 11.01 24.25
N PRO A 57 -16.27 10.81 25.34
CA PRO A 57 -15.71 10.56 26.65
C PRO A 57 -14.83 9.30 26.60
N LYS A 58 -13.68 9.35 27.28
CA LYS A 58 -12.74 8.24 27.34
C LYS A 58 -12.95 7.47 28.65
N GLY A 59 -12.88 6.15 28.56
CA GLY A 59 -13.07 5.24 29.70
C GLY A 59 -14.42 4.52 29.67
N GLY A 60 -14.79 3.93 30.81
CA GLY A 60 -15.94 3.03 30.94
C GLY A 60 -15.61 1.59 30.55
N VAL A 61 -16.58 0.69 30.74
CA VAL A 61 -16.46 -0.74 30.40
C VAL A 61 -17.59 -1.12 29.45
N ILE A 62 -17.22 -1.54 28.24
CA ILE A 62 -18.15 -2.14 27.28
C ILE A 62 -18.22 -3.65 27.55
N ARG A 63 -19.43 -4.18 27.76
CA ARG A 63 -19.68 -5.62 27.91
C ARG A 63 -20.58 -6.08 26.77
N GLN A 64 -20.04 -6.89 25.87
CA GLN A 64 -20.75 -7.42 24.71
C GLN A 64 -20.85 -8.94 24.82
N SER A 65 -21.96 -9.51 24.35
CA SER A 65 -22.10 -10.95 24.15
C SER A 65 -21.48 -11.34 22.80
N ALA A 66 -20.81 -12.48 22.76
CA ALA A 66 -20.38 -13.12 21.52
C ALA A 66 -21.11 -14.47 21.38
N LEU A 67 -21.42 -14.84 20.13
CA LEU A 67 -21.97 -16.16 19.81
C LEU A 67 -20.80 -17.14 19.57
N ARG A 68 -20.99 -18.41 19.96
CA ARG A 68 -19.99 -19.50 19.91
C ARG A 68 -18.78 -19.29 20.83
N THR A 69 -17.89 -20.29 20.86
CA THR A 69 -16.61 -20.24 21.59
C THR A 69 -15.46 -19.89 20.64
N PHE A 70 -14.27 -19.64 21.20
CA PHE A 70 -13.03 -19.44 20.47
C PHE A 70 -11.95 -20.40 21.01
N ASN A 71 -10.95 -20.69 20.20
CA ASN A 71 -9.78 -21.48 20.60
C ASN A 71 -8.44 -20.91 20.11
N THR A 72 -8.48 -19.79 19.38
CA THR A 72 -7.29 -19.06 18.94
C THR A 72 -7.50 -17.55 19.05
N PHE A 73 -6.41 -16.82 19.32
CA PHE A 73 -6.36 -15.36 19.23
C PHE A 73 -5.67 -14.86 17.96
N ASN A 74 -5.26 -15.77 17.06
CA ASN A 74 -4.71 -15.42 15.76
C ASN A 74 -5.79 -15.61 14.68
N PRO A 75 -6.34 -14.52 14.09
CA PRO A 75 -7.37 -14.61 13.06
C PRO A 75 -6.84 -14.96 11.66
N TYR A 76 -5.52 -15.10 11.49
CA TYR A 76 -4.87 -15.30 10.20
C TYR A 76 -4.44 -16.74 9.93
N THR A 77 -4.78 -17.68 10.82
CA THR A 77 -4.53 -19.11 10.62
C THR A 77 -5.69 -19.79 9.89
N ILE A 78 -5.38 -20.80 9.07
CA ILE A 78 -6.41 -21.59 8.35
C ILE A 78 -7.27 -22.41 9.32
N LYS A 79 -6.72 -22.79 10.48
CA LYS A 79 -7.40 -23.59 11.50
C LYS A 79 -7.65 -22.77 12.77
N GLY A 80 -8.74 -23.12 13.45
CA GLY A 80 -9.17 -22.51 14.71
C GLY A 80 -10.32 -21.53 14.52
N ASP A 81 -11.06 -21.31 15.59
CA ASP A 81 -12.15 -20.33 15.69
C ASP A 81 -11.60 -19.11 16.45
N ALA A 82 -11.43 -17.99 15.74
CA ALA A 82 -10.89 -16.76 16.30
C ALA A 82 -11.92 -16.04 17.20
N ALA A 83 -11.43 -15.40 18.27
CA ALA A 83 -12.29 -14.60 19.13
C ALA A 83 -12.96 -13.44 18.37
N VAL A 84 -14.25 -13.22 18.64
CA VAL A 84 -15.02 -12.10 18.06
C VAL A 84 -14.41 -10.77 18.51
N GLY A 85 -14.30 -9.82 17.58
CA GLY A 85 -13.82 -8.46 17.85
C GLY A 85 -12.33 -8.24 17.62
N LEU A 86 -11.54 -9.29 17.37
CA LEU A 86 -10.10 -9.14 17.08
C LEU A 86 -9.81 -8.29 15.85
N GLY A 87 -10.73 -8.26 14.87
CA GLY A 87 -10.62 -7.41 13.68
C GLY A 87 -10.75 -5.91 13.94
N PHE A 88 -11.10 -5.48 15.15
CA PHE A 88 -11.19 -4.06 15.51
C PHE A 88 -9.93 -3.51 16.20
N ILE A 89 -8.91 -4.35 16.43
CA ILE A 89 -7.71 -3.98 17.20
C ILE A 89 -6.65 -3.28 16.32
N TYR A 90 -6.71 -3.47 14.99
CA TYR A 90 -5.70 -3.00 14.05
C TYR A 90 -6.33 -2.22 12.88
#